data_AF-A0A094ZET3-F1
#
_entry.id   AF-A0A094ZET3-F1
#
_cell.length_a   1.000
_cell.length_b   1.000
_cell.length_c   1.000
_cell.angle_alpha   90.00
_cell.angle_beta   90.00
_cell.angle_gamma   90.00
#
_symmetry.space_group_name_H-M   'P 1'
#
loop_
_entity.id
_entity.type
_entity.pdbx_description
1 polymer ?
#
loop_
_entity_poly.entity_id
_entity_poly.type
_entity_poly.pdbx_seq_one_letter_code
_entity_poly.pdbx_strand_id
1 'polypeptide(L)'
;MDTRQPYEGENFENLTSNELANFKSTLACWNRLPIPLCIKQPQPNAISIYKLLEKQIVKITSDRGRIRRYLGNFTQTPEGLPYHGEHILSAIEAYIHGKHSQEKAPFNAKQYISIDYTKWYLKRSDHEPLFQFIKEIPHKDLLDPDKQFINISNNPNEIYQIWSKQIGVLHVIDDFNYWKSHNYHYKSSKPLWFNPYDPYIQHILFDDNIRFEEDGSNVIDLYQLNTTTTSSSSSSSSNSNGNNNDDDDITSSESNHYHHLDNKEAMKWENIYYVQADLLNIIKNRNYFIEKVNECEFNLDQIQKQFNVI
;
A
#
# COMPACT_ATOMS: atom_id res chain seq x y z
N MET A 1 21.55 21.50 11.97
CA MET A 1 21.62 20.25 11.18
C MET A 1 20.51 20.35 10.17
N ASP A 2 20.86 20.38 8.90
CA ASP A 2 19.94 20.69 7.80
C ASP A 2 19.02 19.48 7.58
N THR A 3 17.80 19.53 8.12
CA THR A 3 16.74 18.58 7.80
C THR A 3 16.41 18.78 6.33
N ARG A 4 17.05 18.03 5.43
CA ARG A 4 16.75 18.07 4.00
C ARG A 4 15.26 17.78 3.85
N GLN A 5 14.47 18.79 3.49
CA GLN A 5 13.06 18.59 3.22
C GLN A 5 12.97 18.03 1.79
N PRO A 6 12.50 16.78 1.59
CA PRO A 6 12.22 16.33 0.24
C PRO A 6 11.23 17.32 -0.38
N TYR A 7 11.55 17.82 -1.58
CA TYR A 7 10.78 18.85 -2.29
C TYR A 7 10.92 20.30 -1.78
N GLU A 8 11.92 20.60 -0.94
CA GLU A 8 12.21 21.99 -0.55
C GLU A 8 12.44 22.87 -1.77
N GLY A 9 11.78 24.03 -1.80
CA GLY A 9 11.87 24.97 -2.92
C GLY A 9 11.03 24.59 -4.14
N GLU A 10 10.27 23.49 -4.12
CA GLU A 10 9.29 23.20 -5.18
C GLU A 10 7.99 24.00 -4.99
N ASN A 11 7.41 24.43 -6.12
CA ASN A 11 6.12 25.08 -6.17
C ASN A 11 5.01 24.02 -6.31
N PHE A 12 4.06 23.99 -5.37
CA PHE A 12 2.89 23.09 -5.41
C PHE A 12 1.57 23.81 -5.66
N GLU A 13 1.60 24.97 -6.33
CA GLU A 13 0.41 25.64 -6.82
C GLU A 13 -0.33 24.82 -7.87
N ASN A 14 -1.65 25.02 -7.95
CA ASN A 14 -2.46 24.39 -8.98
C ASN A 14 -2.07 24.92 -10.38
N LEU A 15 -2.42 24.14 -11.41
CA LEU A 15 -2.36 24.63 -12.78
C LEU A 15 -3.37 25.76 -12.97
N THR A 16 -2.96 26.81 -13.69
CA THR A 16 -3.84 27.93 -14.04
C THR A 16 -4.92 27.48 -15.01
N SER A 17 -6.03 28.21 -15.06
CA SER A 17 -7.11 27.94 -16.01
C SER A 17 -6.64 27.96 -17.47
N ASN A 18 -5.66 28.80 -17.80
CA ASN A 18 -5.09 28.88 -19.15
C ASN A 18 -4.21 27.66 -19.47
N GLU A 19 -3.38 27.20 -18.53
CA GLU A 19 -2.59 25.97 -18.70
C GLU A 19 -3.52 24.75 -18.87
N LEU A 20 -4.57 24.64 -18.06
CA LEU A 20 -5.57 23.58 -18.19
C LEU A 20 -6.34 23.64 -19.51
N ALA A 21 -6.73 24.82 -19.97
CA ALA A 21 -7.40 24.98 -21.26
C ALA A 21 -6.48 24.55 -22.43
N ASN A 22 -5.20 24.91 -22.37
CA ASN A 22 -4.23 24.52 -23.39
C ASN A 22 -3.97 23.00 -23.38
N PHE A 23 -3.89 22.41 -22.18
CA PHE A 23 -3.79 20.96 -22.01
C PHE A 23 -5.03 20.23 -22.56
N LYS A 24 -6.24 20.69 -22.24
CA LYS A 24 -7.50 20.15 -22.80
C LYS A 24 -7.55 20.22 -24.32
N SER A 25 -7.16 21.35 -24.90
CA SER A 25 -7.06 21.52 -26.35
C SER A 25 -6.10 20.49 -26.96
N THR A 26 -4.98 20.24 -26.28
CA THR A 26 -4.02 19.20 -26.71
C THR A 26 -4.61 17.79 -26.58
N LEU A 27 -5.34 17.48 -25.51
CA LEU A 27 -5.97 16.18 -25.33
C LEU A 27 -7.15 15.94 -26.28
N ALA A 28 -7.76 16.99 -26.83
CA ALA A 28 -8.89 16.85 -27.75
C ALA A 28 -8.54 16.09 -29.04
N CYS A 29 -7.26 16.05 -29.44
CA CYS A 29 -6.80 15.24 -30.58
C CYS A 29 -6.33 13.82 -30.19
N TRP A 30 -6.40 13.46 -28.91
CA TRP A 30 -6.00 12.15 -28.41
C TRP A 30 -7.21 11.23 -28.36
N ASN A 31 -7.07 10.07 -28.99
CA ASN A 31 -8.07 9.02 -28.92
C ASN A 31 -7.56 7.92 -28.00
N ARG A 32 -8.40 7.49 -27.05
CA ARG A 32 -8.12 6.31 -26.25
C ARG A 32 -8.05 5.09 -27.18
N LEU A 33 -6.93 4.38 -27.16
CA LEU A 33 -6.80 3.17 -27.94
C LEU A 33 -7.69 2.07 -27.33
N PRO A 34 -8.39 1.26 -28.15
CA PRO A 34 -9.25 0.18 -27.67
C PRO A 34 -8.44 -1.08 -27.28
N ILE A 35 -7.19 -0.90 -26.88
CA ILE A 35 -6.27 -1.98 -26.52
C ILE A 35 -6.11 -2.03 -24.99
N PRO A 36 -5.91 -3.22 -24.40
CA PRO A 36 -5.47 -3.33 -23.01
C PRO A 36 -4.18 -2.53 -22.77
N LEU A 37 -3.92 -2.19 -21.51
CA LEU A 37 -2.62 -1.66 -21.09
C LEU A 37 -1.51 -2.52 -21.71
N CYS A 38 -0.58 -1.86 -22.38
CA CYS A 38 0.42 -2.53 -23.19
C CYS A 38 1.79 -1.92 -22.91
N ILE A 39 2.75 -2.78 -22.63
CA ILE A 39 4.17 -2.44 -22.44
C ILE A 39 4.96 -2.49 -23.76
N LYS A 40 4.26 -2.55 -24.90
CA LYS A 40 4.91 -2.31 -26.19
C LYS A 40 5.53 -0.92 -26.16
N GLN A 41 6.75 -0.82 -26.69
CA GLN A 41 7.37 0.49 -26.84
C GLN A 41 6.42 1.40 -27.62
N PRO A 42 6.22 2.64 -27.12
CA PRO A 42 5.39 3.58 -27.84
C PRO A 42 6.05 3.90 -29.20
N GLN A 43 5.26 4.40 -30.15
CA GLN A 43 5.80 4.80 -31.45
C GLN A 43 6.93 5.83 -31.26
N PRO A 44 7.96 5.87 -32.13
CA PRO A 44 9.12 6.77 -31.93
C PRO A 44 8.77 8.25 -31.74
N ASN A 45 7.62 8.69 -32.23
CA ASN A 45 7.11 10.05 -32.12
C ASN A 45 6.07 10.26 -31.01
N ALA A 46 5.80 9.24 -30.19
CA ALA A 46 4.89 9.35 -29.07
C ALA A 46 5.46 10.27 -27.98
N ILE A 47 4.57 11.01 -27.33
CA ILE A 47 4.89 11.83 -26.17
C ILE A 47 4.06 11.33 -24.99
N SER A 48 4.61 11.29 -23.78
CA SER A 48 3.81 10.99 -22.59
C SER A 48 3.07 12.25 -22.11
N ILE A 49 1.95 12.07 -21.41
CA ILE A 49 1.24 13.17 -20.75
C ILE A 49 2.18 13.93 -19.81
N TYR A 50 3.04 13.21 -19.08
CA TYR A 50 4.07 13.83 -18.24
C TYR A 50 4.98 14.75 -19.04
N LYS A 51 5.56 14.28 -20.16
CA LYS A 51 6.46 15.09 -20.99
C LYS A 51 5.74 16.25 -21.68
N LEU A 52 4.46 16.08 -22.03
CA LEU A 52 3.65 17.16 -22.56
C LEU A 52 3.48 18.28 -21.53
N LEU A 53 3.04 17.93 -20.32
CA LEU A 53 2.86 18.89 -19.22
C LEU A 53 4.19 19.50 -18.78
N GLU A 54 5.28 18.72 -18.75
CA GLU A 54 6.63 19.21 -18.47
C GLU A 54 7.01 20.36 -19.41
N LYS A 55 6.79 20.20 -20.73
CA LYS A 55 7.06 21.27 -21.71
C LYS A 55 6.19 22.50 -21.52
N GLN A 56 4.92 22.32 -21.13
CA GLN A 56 3.98 23.44 -20.95
C GLN A 56 4.28 24.22 -19.68
N ILE A 57 4.48 23.52 -18.56
CA ILE A 57 4.44 24.08 -17.20
C ILE A 57 5.82 24.34 -16.63
N VAL A 58 6.81 23.46 -16.86
CA VAL A 58 8.12 23.57 -16.19
C VAL A 58 8.98 24.60 -16.92
N LYS A 59 9.15 25.78 -16.29
CA LYS A 59 10.09 26.82 -16.74
C LYS A 59 11.33 26.87 -15.86
N ILE A 60 11.17 26.56 -14.59
CA ILE A 60 12.23 26.43 -13.60
C ILE A 60 12.10 25.13 -12.81
N THR A 61 13.16 24.70 -12.13
CA THR A 61 13.21 23.42 -11.41
C THR A 61 12.07 23.28 -10.38
N SER A 62 11.69 24.38 -9.73
CA SER A 62 10.63 24.38 -8.72
C SER A 62 9.24 24.05 -9.28
N ASP A 63 8.97 24.31 -10.57
CA ASP A 63 7.67 24.02 -11.20
C ASP A 63 7.35 22.52 -11.27
N ARG A 64 8.34 21.64 -11.06
CA ARG A 64 8.13 20.19 -11.04
C ARG A 64 7.13 19.77 -9.96
N GLY A 65 7.05 20.50 -8.84
CA GLY A 65 6.04 20.28 -7.80
C GLY A 65 4.60 20.41 -8.31
N ARG A 66 4.35 21.36 -9.23
CA ARG A 66 3.03 21.61 -9.84
C ARG A 66 2.59 20.42 -10.68
N ILE A 67 3.52 19.83 -11.43
CA ILE A 67 3.28 18.61 -12.21
C ILE A 67 3.00 17.42 -11.30
N ARG A 68 3.83 17.21 -10.27
CA ARG A 68 3.61 16.10 -9.32
C ARG A 68 2.25 16.23 -8.65
N ARG A 69 1.85 17.44 -8.25
CA ARG A 69 0.53 17.70 -7.67
C ARG A 69 -0.60 17.36 -8.62
N TYR A 70 -0.55 17.86 -9.86
CA TYR A 70 -1.64 17.64 -10.82
C TYR A 70 -1.70 16.19 -11.29
N LEU A 71 -0.53 15.59 -11.60
CA LEU A 71 -0.46 14.22 -12.11
C LEU A 71 -0.66 13.15 -11.04
N GLY A 72 -0.31 13.44 -9.78
CA GLY A 72 -0.49 12.49 -8.67
C GLY A 72 -1.93 12.03 -8.51
N ASN A 73 -2.90 12.91 -8.81
CA ASN A 73 -4.32 12.60 -8.79
C ASN A 73 -4.96 12.71 -10.19
N PHE A 74 -4.20 12.54 -11.27
CA PHE A 74 -4.67 12.81 -12.63
C PHE A 74 -5.99 12.10 -12.94
N THR A 75 -6.12 10.84 -12.59
CA THR A 75 -7.31 10.01 -12.86
C THR A 75 -8.56 10.45 -12.09
N GLN A 76 -8.41 11.38 -11.13
CA GLN A 76 -9.51 12.02 -10.39
C GLN A 76 -9.85 13.43 -10.95
N THR A 77 -9.06 13.93 -11.90
CA THR A 77 -9.33 15.20 -12.59
C THR A 77 -10.31 14.99 -13.75
N PRO A 78 -11.05 16.03 -14.19
CA PRO A 78 -11.92 15.93 -15.35
C PRO A 78 -11.22 15.41 -16.61
N GLU A 79 -9.94 15.77 -16.80
CA GLU A 79 -9.14 15.39 -17.96
C GLU A 79 -8.66 13.94 -17.89
N GLY A 80 -8.40 13.43 -16.69
CA GLY A 80 -7.94 12.06 -16.47
C GLY A 80 -9.06 11.04 -16.27
N LEU A 81 -10.29 11.47 -15.96
CA LEU A 81 -11.44 10.59 -15.75
C LEU A 81 -11.70 9.59 -16.89
N PRO A 82 -11.58 9.96 -18.19
CA PRO A 82 -11.72 8.99 -19.29
C PRO A 82 -10.64 7.90 -19.33
N TYR A 83 -9.52 8.14 -18.65
CA TYR A 83 -8.38 7.25 -18.51
C TYR A 83 -8.36 6.56 -17.14
N HIS A 84 -9.33 6.85 -16.27
CA HIS A 84 -9.54 6.12 -15.04
C HIS A 84 -9.81 4.66 -15.40
N GLY A 85 -8.87 3.78 -15.04
CA GLY A 85 -9.00 2.35 -15.20
C GLY A 85 -8.60 1.68 -13.89
N GLU A 86 -9.07 0.45 -13.68
CA GLU A 86 -8.59 -0.38 -12.58
C GLU A 86 -7.18 -0.88 -12.92
N HIS A 87 -6.18 0.01 -12.80
CA HIS A 87 -4.90 -0.12 -13.52
C HIS A 87 -4.17 -1.44 -13.26
N ILE A 88 -4.05 -1.84 -11.99
CA ILE A 88 -3.35 -3.08 -11.62
C ILE A 88 -4.25 -4.32 -11.74
N LEU A 89 -5.50 -4.24 -11.27
CA LEU A 89 -6.43 -5.36 -11.35
C LEU A 89 -6.76 -5.76 -12.78
N SER A 90 -6.99 -4.78 -13.67
CA SER A 90 -7.22 -5.04 -15.09
C SER A 90 -6.00 -5.68 -15.75
N ALA A 91 -4.78 -5.32 -15.34
CA ALA A 91 -3.56 -5.93 -15.85
C ALA A 91 -3.44 -7.40 -15.41
N ILE A 92 -3.73 -7.68 -14.13
CA ILE A 92 -3.76 -9.04 -13.58
C ILE A 92 -4.87 -9.87 -14.22
N GLU A 93 -6.06 -9.30 -14.38
CA GLU A 93 -7.19 -9.93 -15.05
C GLU A 93 -6.83 -10.25 -16.51
N ALA A 94 -6.22 -9.31 -17.24
CA ALA A 94 -5.76 -9.55 -18.59
C ALA A 94 -4.73 -10.68 -18.65
N TYR A 95 -3.80 -10.75 -17.69
CA TYR A 95 -2.85 -11.85 -17.57
C TYR A 95 -3.55 -13.19 -17.36
N ILE A 96 -4.40 -13.31 -16.33
CA ILE A 96 -5.18 -14.51 -16.01
C ILE A 96 -6.06 -14.97 -17.19
N HIS A 97 -6.56 -14.03 -18.00
CA HIS A 97 -7.36 -14.32 -19.18
C HIS A 97 -6.55 -14.61 -20.46
N GLY A 98 -5.22 -14.66 -20.38
CA GLY A 98 -4.34 -14.86 -21.54
C GLY A 98 -4.38 -13.71 -22.54
N LYS A 99 -4.86 -12.54 -22.12
CA LYS A 99 -4.93 -11.30 -22.90
C LYS A 99 -3.70 -10.41 -22.69
N HIS A 100 -2.79 -10.77 -21.78
CA HIS A 100 -1.56 -10.03 -21.57
C HIS A 100 -0.64 -10.13 -22.80
N SER A 101 -0.06 -9.00 -23.20
CA SER A 101 0.56 -8.86 -24.52
C SER A 101 1.92 -9.56 -24.67
N GLN A 102 2.61 -9.86 -23.57
CA GLN A 102 3.96 -10.43 -23.59
C GLN A 102 4.08 -11.77 -22.86
N GLU A 103 3.10 -12.10 -22.02
CA GLU A 103 3.15 -13.31 -21.19
C GLU A 103 1.83 -14.03 -21.26
N LYS A 104 1.90 -15.36 -21.26
CA LYS A 104 0.72 -16.22 -21.20
C LYS A 104 0.63 -16.78 -19.80
N ALA A 105 -0.51 -16.54 -19.15
CA ALA A 105 -0.77 -17.20 -17.90
C ALA A 105 -0.78 -18.73 -18.08
N PRO A 106 -0.40 -19.49 -17.03
CA PRO A 106 -0.64 -20.91 -16.97
C PRO A 106 -2.09 -21.25 -17.30
N PHE A 107 -2.33 -22.38 -17.98
CA PHE A 107 -3.67 -22.80 -18.43
C PHE A 107 -4.73 -22.79 -17.30
N ASN A 108 -4.28 -23.06 -16.08
CA ASN A 108 -5.10 -23.15 -14.88
C ASN A 108 -5.14 -21.85 -14.05
N ALA A 109 -4.49 -20.75 -14.46
CA ALA A 109 -4.38 -19.53 -13.64
C ALA A 109 -5.73 -18.99 -13.13
N LYS A 110 -6.79 -19.08 -13.94
CA LYS A 110 -8.16 -18.69 -13.56
C LYS A 110 -8.73 -19.47 -12.38
N GLN A 111 -8.29 -20.70 -12.18
CA GLN A 111 -8.77 -21.57 -11.10
C GLN A 111 -8.05 -21.28 -9.78
N TYR A 112 -6.82 -20.76 -9.84
CA TYR A 112 -5.96 -20.57 -8.68
C TYR A 112 -5.83 -19.11 -8.24
N ILE A 113 -6.14 -18.14 -9.11
CA ILE A 113 -6.01 -16.71 -8.81
C ILE A 113 -7.39 -16.05 -8.89
N SER A 114 -8.10 -16.05 -7.76
CA SER A 114 -9.32 -15.25 -7.57
C SER A 114 -8.96 -13.77 -7.45
N ILE A 115 -9.75 -12.90 -8.06
CA ILE A 115 -9.66 -11.44 -7.88
C ILE A 115 -10.85 -10.99 -7.03
N ASP A 116 -10.58 -10.28 -5.94
CA ASP A 116 -11.59 -9.52 -5.21
C ASP A 116 -11.73 -8.13 -5.83
N TYR A 117 -12.89 -7.89 -6.45
CA TYR A 117 -13.26 -6.60 -7.04
C TYR A 117 -13.88 -5.63 -6.03
N THR A 118 -14.02 -6.03 -4.77
CA THR A 118 -14.41 -5.13 -3.69
C THR A 118 -13.36 -4.02 -3.56
N LYS A 119 -13.81 -2.77 -3.50
CA LYS A 119 -12.92 -1.65 -3.20
C LYS A 119 -12.72 -1.52 -1.71
N TRP A 120 -11.49 -1.77 -1.28
CA TRP A 120 -11.06 -1.63 0.09
C TRP A 120 -10.25 -0.36 0.27
N TYR A 121 -10.38 0.25 1.43
CA TYR A 121 -9.69 1.47 1.80
C TYR A 121 -9.00 1.25 3.14
N LEU A 122 -7.78 1.74 3.26
CA LEU A 122 -7.12 1.89 4.55
C LEU A 122 -6.98 3.38 4.82
N LYS A 123 -7.70 3.89 5.81
CA LYS A 123 -7.66 5.28 6.24
C LYS A 123 -6.83 5.43 7.50
N ARG A 124 -6.24 6.62 7.64
CA ARG A 124 -5.33 6.97 8.74
C ARG A 124 -5.83 8.16 9.54
N SER A 125 -5.46 8.20 10.81
CA SER A 125 -5.81 9.25 11.77
C SER A 125 -4.62 9.57 12.68
N ASP A 126 -4.55 10.82 13.15
CA ASP A 126 -3.59 11.26 14.17
C ASP A 126 -4.03 10.92 15.60
N HIS A 127 -5.28 10.46 15.74
CA HIS A 127 -5.91 10.11 17.01
C HIS A 127 -6.48 8.69 16.92
N GLU A 128 -6.47 7.97 18.05
CA GLU A 128 -7.04 6.63 18.10
C GLU A 128 -8.54 6.62 17.71
N PRO A 129 -8.99 5.66 16.88
CA PRO A 129 -8.19 4.63 16.24
C PRO A 129 -7.29 5.16 15.11
N LEU A 130 -6.00 4.80 15.11
CA LEU A 130 -5.04 5.27 14.09
C LEU A 130 -5.36 4.78 12.68
N PHE A 131 -6.02 3.62 12.57
CA PHE A 131 -6.34 2.96 11.32
C PHE A 131 -7.83 2.69 11.22
N GLN A 132 -8.34 2.77 9.99
CA GLN A 132 -9.71 2.38 9.68
C GLN A 132 -9.70 1.61 8.36
N PHE A 133 -9.94 0.30 8.42
CA PHE A 133 -10.08 -0.55 7.25
C PHE A 133 -11.54 -0.62 6.83
N ILE A 134 -11.82 -0.16 5.61
CA ILE A 134 -13.18 0.17 5.15
C ILE A 134 -13.45 -0.52 3.82
N LYS A 135 -14.69 -0.94 3.63
CA LYS A 135 -15.18 -1.55 2.39
C LYS A 135 -16.24 -0.66 1.74
N GLU A 136 -16.11 -0.37 0.44
CA GLU A 136 -17.17 0.28 -0.35
C GLU A 136 -18.30 -0.71 -0.64
N ILE A 137 -19.54 -0.28 -0.44
CA ILE A 137 -20.73 -1.06 -0.78
C ILE A 137 -21.08 -0.80 -2.25
N PRO A 138 -21.17 -1.84 -3.10
CA PRO A 138 -21.62 -1.66 -4.47
C PRO A 138 -23.04 -1.06 -4.52
N HIS A 139 -23.23 -0.08 -5.39
CA HIS A 139 -24.41 0.78 -5.56
C HIS A 139 -25.79 0.11 -5.74
N LYS A 140 -25.93 -1.22 -5.68
CA LYS A 140 -27.18 -1.87 -6.08
C LYS A 140 -28.33 -1.76 -5.08
N ASP A 141 -28.08 -1.54 -3.78
CA ASP A 141 -29.11 -1.75 -2.76
C ASP A 141 -29.22 -0.71 -1.61
N LEU A 142 -28.78 0.55 -1.77
CA LEU A 142 -28.90 1.56 -0.69
C LEU A 142 -29.58 2.86 -1.11
N LEU A 143 -30.63 3.22 -0.34
CA LEU A 143 -31.43 4.45 -0.37
C LEU A 143 -30.76 5.62 0.37
N ASP A 144 -29.52 5.46 0.83
CA ASP A 144 -28.82 6.42 1.70
C ASP A 144 -27.43 6.75 1.13
N PRO A 145 -27.24 7.92 0.51
CA PRO A 145 -25.97 8.32 -0.10
C PRO A 145 -24.85 8.53 0.92
N ASP A 146 -25.13 8.58 2.22
CA ASP A 146 -24.12 8.76 3.28
C ASP A 146 -23.56 7.43 3.82
N LYS A 147 -24.15 6.28 3.44
CA LYS A 147 -23.71 4.92 3.88
C LYS A 147 -22.92 4.17 2.80
N GLN A 148 -22.04 4.87 2.09
CA GLN A 148 -21.24 4.26 1.00
C GLN A 148 -20.16 3.29 1.50
N PHE A 149 -19.80 3.36 2.78
CA PHE A 149 -18.68 2.62 3.34
C PHE A 149 -19.08 1.84 4.61
N ILE A 150 -18.57 0.61 4.74
CA ILE A 150 -18.67 -0.21 5.94
C ILE A 150 -17.32 -0.22 6.61
N ASN A 151 -17.27 0.21 7.87
CA ASN A 151 -16.08 0.01 8.69
C ASN A 151 -15.93 -1.48 9.05
N ILE A 152 -14.80 -2.07 8.69
CA ILE A 152 -14.53 -3.51 8.85
C ILE A 152 -13.72 -3.75 10.11
N SER A 153 -12.67 -2.97 10.34
CA SER A 153 -11.93 -2.97 11.59
C SER A 153 -11.11 -1.71 11.75
N ASN A 154 -10.90 -1.33 13.00
CA ASN A 154 -10.00 -0.26 13.42
C ASN A 154 -8.73 -0.80 14.12
N ASN A 155 -8.65 -2.12 14.29
CA ASN A 155 -7.63 -2.79 15.07
C ASN A 155 -6.57 -3.40 14.13
N PRO A 156 -5.30 -2.96 14.18
CA PRO A 156 -4.22 -3.55 13.40
C PRO A 156 -4.11 -5.07 13.45
N ASN A 157 -4.35 -5.68 14.62
CA ASN A 157 -4.30 -7.14 14.75
C ASN A 157 -5.42 -7.82 13.96
N GLU A 158 -6.64 -7.27 14.02
CA GLU A 158 -7.77 -7.80 13.26
C GLU A 158 -7.56 -7.59 11.74
N ILE A 159 -7.07 -6.41 11.34
CA ILE A 159 -6.74 -6.11 9.94
C ILE A 159 -5.70 -7.11 9.42
N TYR A 160 -4.62 -7.33 10.18
CA TYR A 160 -3.60 -8.33 9.86
C TYR A 160 -4.22 -9.72 9.71
N GLN A 161 -5.04 -10.16 10.66
CA GLN A 161 -5.72 -11.47 10.60
C GLN A 161 -6.70 -11.61 9.43
N ILE A 162 -7.36 -10.52 9.03
CA ILE A 162 -8.20 -10.49 7.83
C ILE A 162 -7.33 -10.70 6.59
N TRP A 163 -6.19 -10.01 6.49
CA TRP A 163 -5.27 -10.11 5.36
C TRP A 163 -4.60 -11.48 5.28
N SER A 164 -4.19 -12.06 6.41
CA SER A 164 -3.59 -13.40 6.51
C SER A 164 -4.50 -14.53 6.01
N LYS A 165 -5.82 -14.31 5.98
CA LYS A 165 -6.82 -15.28 5.50
C LYS A 165 -7.18 -15.12 4.03
N GLN A 166 -6.67 -14.08 3.35
CA GLN A 166 -7.00 -13.84 1.95
C GLN A 166 -6.24 -14.79 1.02
N ILE A 167 -6.93 -15.24 -0.02
CA ILE A 167 -6.36 -16.04 -1.10
C ILE A 167 -6.66 -15.33 -2.43
N GLY A 168 -5.63 -15.21 -3.27
CA GLY A 168 -5.74 -14.53 -4.56
C GLY A 168 -5.31 -13.07 -4.48
N VAL A 169 -6.02 -12.20 -5.19
CA VAL A 169 -5.66 -10.80 -5.38
C VAL A 169 -6.69 -9.90 -4.74
N LEU A 170 -6.23 -9.13 -3.76
CA LEU A 170 -6.97 -8.06 -3.11
C LEU A 170 -6.33 -6.72 -3.50
N HIS A 171 -7.14 -5.69 -3.71
CA HIS A 171 -6.62 -4.33 -3.81
C HIS A 171 -7.10 -3.49 -2.63
N VAL A 172 -6.18 -2.76 -2.01
CA VAL A 172 -6.46 -1.84 -0.91
C VAL A 172 -5.93 -0.46 -1.30
N ILE A 173 -6.79 0.55 -1.22
CA ILE A 173 -6.45 1.94 -1.50
C ILE A 173 -5.92 2.56 -0.22
N ASP A 174 -4.65 2.94 -0.23
CA ASP A 174 -3.98 3.65 0.87
C ASP A 174 -4.42 5.13 0.95
N ASP A 175 -4.17 5.77 2.09
CA ASP A 175 -4.60 7.13 2.39
C ASP A 175 -3.60 8.20 1.92
N PHE A 176 -3.49 8.36 0.60
CA PHE A 176 -2.57 9.33 0.00
C PHE A 176 -2.76 10.77 0.54
N ASN A 177 -3.99 11.18 0.85
CA ASN A 177 -4.25 12.53 1.37
C ASN A 177 -3.66 12.70 2.78
N TYR A 178 -3.72 11.66 3.61
CA TYR A 178 -3.08 11.64 4.92
C TYR A 178 -1.55 11.71 4.79
N TRP A 179 -0.95 10.89 3.92
CA TRP A 179 0.50 10.92 3.69
C TRP A 179 0.97 12.31 3.21
N LYS A 180 0.20 12.92 2.31
CA LYS A 180 0.45 14.28 1.79
C LYS A 180 0.32 15.36 2.86
N SER A 181 -0.69 15.31 3.74
CA SER A 181 -0.84 16.31 4.81
C SER A 181 0.28 16.25 5.84
N HIS A 182 1.03 15.15 5.86
CA HIS A 182 2.18 14.90 6.73
C HIS A 182 3.52 15.06 6.00
N ASN A 183 3.56 15.89 4.96
CA ASN A 183 4.76 16.20 4.18
C ASN A 183 5.48 14.96 3.64
N TYR A 184 4.73 13.92 3.30
CA TYR A 184 5.25 12.65 2.79
C TYR A 184 6.21 11.93 3.76
N HIS A 185 6.14 12.22 5.05
CA HIS A 185 7.03 11.62 6.05
C HIS A 185 6.75 10.11 6.20
N TYR A 186 7.79 9.30 6.40
CA TYR A 186 7.65 7.83 6.47
C TYR A 186 6.66 7.33 7.53
N LYS A 187 6.57 7.99 8.70
CA LYS A 187 5.56 7.71 9.74
C LYS A 187 4.10 7.91 9.31
N SER A 188 3.89 8.44 8.11
CA SER A 188 2.58 8.66 7.50
C SER A 188 2.40 7.89 6.19
N SER A 189 3.38 7.04 5.85
CA SER A 189 3.43 6.26 4.61
C SER A 189 2.70 4.92 4.76
N LYS A 190 2.93 3.99 3.83
CA LYS A 190 2.20 2.72 3.74
C LYS A 190 2.46 1.87 4.99
N PRO A 191 1.45 1.57 5.80
CA PRO A 191 1.64 0.74 6.98
C PRO A 191 1.88 -0.73 6.60
N LEU A 192 2.84 -1.36 7.27
CA LEU A 192 3.12 -2.79 7.18
C LEU A 192 3.13 -3.40 8.58
N TRP A 193 2.14 -4.25 8.85
CA TRP A 193 2.09 -5.05 10.07
C TRP A 193 2.72 -6.42 9.85
N PHE A 194 3.57 -6.83 10.77
CA PHE A 194 4.22 -8.14 10.71
C PHE A 194 4.36 -8.77 12.10
N ASN A 195 4.44 -10.10 12.14
CA ASN A 195 4.69 -10.87 13.36
C ASN A 195 5.88 -11.82 13.14
N PRO A 196 7.06 -11.55 13.74
CA PRO A 196 8.24 -12.40 13.62
C PRO A 196 8.10 -13.76 14.31
N TYR A 197 7.09 -13.92 15.15
CA TYR A 197 6.82 -15.17 15.89
C TYR A 197 5.78 -16.06 15.20
N ASP A 198 5.15 -15.62 14.12
CA ASP A 198 4.19 -16.44 13.36
C ASP A 198 4.94 -17.37 12.38
N PRO A 199 4.96 -18.70 12.61
CA PRO A 199 5.69 -19.62 11.75
C PRO A 199 4.90 -20.01 10.48
N TYR A 200 3.68 -19.51 10.31
CA TYR A 200 2.78 -19.92 9.23
C TYR A 200 2.50 -18.79 8.24
N ILE A 201 2.51 -17.54 8.70
CA ILE A 201 2.15 -16.39 7.87
C ILE A 201 3.29 -15.36 7.80
N GLN A 202 3.73 -15.08 6.57
CA GLN A 202 4.67 -14.01 6.26
C GLN A 202 4.07 -13.06 5.21
N HIS A 203 3.91 -11.79 5.56
CA HIS A 203 3.54 -10.74 4.61
C HIS A 203 4.81 -10.08 4.07
N ILE A 204 5.03 -10.12 2.76
CA ILE A 204 6.22 -9.54 2.11
C ILE A 204 5.80 -8.38 1.22
N LEU A 205 6.31 -7.18 1.50
CA LEU A 205 6.07 -5.98 0.69
C LEU A 205 7.20 -5.76 -0.32
N PHE A 206 6.84 -5.51 -1.58
CA PHE A 206 7.77 -5.13 -2.65
C PHE A 206 7.48 -3.69 -3.10
N ASP A 207 8.48 -2.81 -3.04
CA ASP A 207 8.39 -1.45 -3.58
C ASP A 207 9.80 -0.95 -3.91
N ASP A 208 9.99 -0.32 -5.07
CA ASP A 208 11.29 0.17 -5.54
C ASP A 208 11.72 1.48 -4.86
N ASN A 209 10.78 2.15 -4.17
CA ASN A 209 10.98 3.42 -3.47
C ASN A 209 11.23 3.25 -1.96
N ILE A 210 11.39 2.02 -1.45
CA ILE A 210 11.81 1.79 -0.06
C ILE A 210 13.23 2.33 0.07
N ARG A 211 13.46 3.33 0.93
CA ARG A 211 14.74 4.04 1.09
C ARG A 211 14.87 4.48 2.54
N PHE A 212 15.86 3.97 3.26
CA PHE A 212 16.14 4.39 4.65
C PHE A 212 17.15 5.54 4.71
N GLU A 213 16.86 6.61 3.97
CA GLU A 213 17.65 7.85 4.03
C GLU A 213 17.31 8.67 5.29
N GLU A 214 18.24 9.52 5.72
CA GLU A 214 18.06 10.37 6.92
C GLU A 214 16.99 11.47 6.71
N ASP A 215 16.54 11.69 5.48
CA ASP A 215 15.56 12.72 5.13
C ASP A 215 14.09 12.31 5.37
N GLY A 216 13.87 11.08 5.84
CA GLY A 216 12.53 10.58 6.18
C GLY A 216 11.63 10.27 4.98
N SER A 217 12.20 10.20 3.77
CA SER A 217 11.48 9.94 2.50
C SER A 217 11.10 8.48 2.25
N ASN A 218 11.36 7.58 3.22
CA ASN A 218 10.96 6.18 3.13
C ASN A 218 9.45 6.04 2.90
N VAL A 219 9.04 5.04 2.11
CA VAL A 219 7.64 4.85 1.69
C VAL A 219 6.89 3.79 2.50
N ILE A 220 7.49 3.27 3.57
CA ILE A 220 6.91 2.25 4.44
C ILE A 220 6.97 2.65 5.92
N ASP A 221 5.94 2.25 6.65
CA ASP A 221 5.72 2.50 8.08
C ASP A 221 5.52 1.15 8.80
N LEU A 222 6.53 0.69 9.55
CA LEU A 222 6.58 -0.68 10.06
C LEU A 222 6.04 -0.81 11.47
N TYR A 223 5.19 -1.81 11.68
CA TYR A 223 4.58 -2.15 12.94
C TYR A 223 4.77 -3.64 13.26
N GLN A 224 5.50 -3.94 14.33
CA GLN A 224 5.62 -5.31 14.84
C GLN A 224 4.43 -5.61 15.77
N LEU A 225 3.69 -6.67 15.47
CA LEU A 225 2.58 -7.14 16.31
C LEU A 225 3.11 -8.00 17.45
N ASN A 226 2.68 -7.72 18.68
CA ASN A 226 3.01 -8.55 19.85
C ASN A 226 1.88 -9.56 20.10
N THR A 227 1.67 -10.49 19.18
CA THR A 227 0.76 -11.62 19.45
C THR A 227 1.55 -12.79 20.00
N THR A 228 1.76 -12.80 21.33
CA THR A 228 2.00 -14.08 22.00
C THR A 228 0.71 -14.87 21.92
N THR A 229 0.67 -15.92 21.10
CA THR A 229 -0.36 -16.96 21.17
C THR A 229 -0.29 -17.64 22.53
N THR A 230 -0.85 -16.99 23.55
CA THR A 230 -1.07 -17.61 24.85
C THR A 230 -2.35 -18.42 24.69
N SER A 231 -2.22 -19.65 24.22
CA SER A 231 -3.26 -20.67 24.37
C SER A 231 -3.39 -21.00 25.87
N SER A 232 -4.07 -20.13 26.62
CA SER A 232 -4.44 -20.38 28.00
C SER A 232 -5.53 -21.44 28.02
N SER A 233 -5.09 -22.68 28.18
CA SER A 233 -5.93 -23.79 28.59
C SER A 233 -6.48 -23.44 29.98
N SER A 234 -7.73 -22.99 30.04
CA SER A 234 -8.42 -22.74 31.29
C SER A 234 -8.75 -24.07 31.99
N SER A 235 -7.78 -24.64 32.70
CA SER A 235 -8.05 -25.66 33.72
C SER A 235 -8.43 -24.94 35.01
N SER A 236 -9.73 -24.74 35.18
CA SER A 236 -10.35 -24.29 36.42
C SER A 236 -10.09 -25.30 37.54
N SER A 237 -9.28 -24.92 38.53
CA SER A 237 -9.21 -25.56 39.85
C SER A 237 -9.21 -24.46 40.89
N SER A 238 -10.39 -23.97 41.24
CA SER A 238 -10.63 -23.02 42.31
C SER A 238 -10.53 -23.72 43.66
N ASN A 239 -9.68 -23.18 44.54
CA ASN A 239 -9.86 -23.35 45.98
C ASN A 239 -9.43 -22.08 46.73
N SER A 240 -10.38 -21.60 47.53
CA SER A 240 -10.23 -20.79 48.75
C SER A 240 -10.04 -19.26 48.65
N ASN A 241 -11.17 -18.58 48.92
CA ASN A 241 -11.40 -17.59 49.98
C ASN A 241 -10.34 -16.53 50.30
N GLY A 242 -10.73 -15.27 50.12
CA GLY A 242 -10.17 -14.13 50.83
C GLY A 242 -10.76 -12.81 50.33
N ASN A 243 -11.73 -12.26 51.08
CA ASN A 243 -12.27 -10.92 50.91
C ASN A 243 -11.16 -9.87 50.84
N ASN A 244 -11.26 -8.93 49.90
CA ASN A 244 -11.06 -7.51 50.16
C ASN A 244 -11.73 -6.69 49.04
N ASN A 245 -12.50 -5.69 49.48
CA ASN A 245 -13.10 -4.66 48.64
C ASN A 245 -11.98 -3.74 48.17
N ASP A 246 -11.81 -3.60 46.86
CA ASP A 246 -11.33 -2.38 46.22
C ASP A 246 -12.08 -2.28 44.88
N ASP A 247 -12.83 -1.19 44.72
CA ASP A 247 -13.49 -0.79 43.49
C ASP A 247 -12.41 -0.39 42.47
N ASP A 248 -11.77 -1.38 41.85
CA ASP A 248 -11.05 -1.18 40.60
C ASP A 248 -12.01 -1.55 39.46
N ASP A 249 -12.47 -0.50 38.78
CA ASP A 249 -13.10 -0.55 37.47
C ASP A 249 -12.10 -1.15 36.47
N ILE A 250 -12.00 -2.48 36.46
CA ILE A 250 -11.28 -3.27 35.45
C ILE A 250 -12.10 -3.17 34.17
N THR A 251 -12.00 -2.02 33.52
CA THR A 251 -12.09 -1.96 32.07
C THR A 251 -10.84 -2.64 31.53
N SER A 252 -10.93 -3.96 31.35
CA SER A 252 -9.96 -4.73 30.59
C SER A 252 -10.01 -4.28 29.13
N SER A 253 -9.42 -3.11 28.85
CA SER A 253 -9.03 -2.74 27.50
C SER A 253 -7.87 -3.66 27.15
N GLU A 254 -8.16 -4.70 26.39
CA GLU A 254 -7.14 -5.48 25.68
C GLU A 254 -6.29 -4.48 24.90
N SER A 255 -5.14 -4.13 25.46
CA SER A 255 -4.23 -3.18 24.84
C SER A 255 -3.72 -3.87 23.59
N ASN A 256 -4.09 -3.32 22.44
CA ASN A 256 -3.61 -3.73 21.13
C ASN A 256 -2.10 -3.42 21.07
N HIS A 257 -1.28 -4.34 21.57
CA HIS A 257 0.16 -4.15 21.67
C HIS A 257 0.78 -4.39 20.29
N TYR A 258 0.96 -3.31 19.53
CA TYR A 258 1.85 -3.28 18.38
C TYR A 258 2.93 -2.22 18.63
N HIS A 259 4.14 -2.49 18.17
CA HIS A 259 5.30 -1.61 18.32
C HIS A 259 5.61 -0.96 16.98
N HIS A 260 5.55 0.36 16.90
CA HIS A 260 6.00 1.13 15.74
C HIS A 260 7.53 1.20 15.72
N LEU A 261 8.16 0.78 14.62
CA LEU A 261 9.61 0.72 14.49
C LEU A 261 10.18 2.05 14.00
N ASP A 262 11.34 2.45 14.53
CA ASP A 262 12.12 3.51 13.91
C ASP A 262 12.85 3.01 12.64
N ASN A 263 13.45 3.92 11.86
CA ASN A 263 14.16 3.54 10.63
C ASN A 263 15.31 2.54 10.88
N LYS A 264 16.05 2.67 11.99
CA LYS A 264 17.18 1.78 12.29
C LYS A 264 16.71 0.38 12.64
N GLU A 265 15.58 0.27 13.33
CA GLU A 265 14.94 -1.01 13.63
C GLU A 265 14.32 -1.61 12.37
N ALA A 266 13.61 -0.81 11.59
CA ALA A 266 12.98 -1.22 10.33
C ALA A 266 14.00 -1.76 9.32
N MET A 267 15.18 -1.15 9.20
CA MET A 267 16.28 -1.64 8.34
C MET A 267 16.68 -3.09 8.60
N LYS A 268 16.51 -3.60 9.83
CA LYS A 268 16.86 -4.99 10.19
C LYS A 268 15.91 -6.01 9.57
N TRP A 269 14.74 -5.58 9.10
CA TRP A 269 13.70 -6.42 8.53
C TRP A 269 13.68 -6.43 6.99
N GLU A 270 14.68 -5.80 6.36
CA GLU A 270 14.88 -5.86 4.92
C GLU A 270 15.22 -7.29 4.47
N ASN A 271 14.69 -7.70 3.32
CA ASN A 271 14.74 -9.08 2.82
C ASN A 271 14.17 -10.09 3.84
N ILE A 272 13.24 -9.66 4.69
CA ILE A 272 12.41 -10.51 5.57
C ILE A 272 10.94 -10.15 5.38
N TYR A 273 10.55 -8.91 5.71
CA TYR A 273 9.15 -8.44 5.58
C TYR A 273 8.94 -7.45 4.45
N TYR A 274 10.03 -6.91 3.91
CA TYR A 274 9.97 -6.09 2.72
C TYR A 274 11.24 -6.22 1.88
N VAL A 275 11.12 -5.86 0.61
CA VAL A 275 12.20 -5.89 -0.37
C VAL A 275 12.19 -4.58 -1.14
N GLN A 276 13.32 -3.86 -1.10
CA GLN A 276 13.57 -2.76 -2.03
C GLN A 276 13.71 -3.35 -3.45
N ALA A 277 12.67 -3.18 -4.27
CA ALA A 277 12.60 -3.84 -5.57
C ALA A 277 13.61 -3.21 -6.56
N ASP A 278 14.48 -4.03 -7.15
CA ASP A 278 15.45 -3.59 -8.16
C ASP A 278 14.81 -3.68 -9.54
N LEU A 279 14.36 -2.53 -10.05
CA LEU A 279 13.70 -2.43 -11.36
C LEU A 279 14.54 -2.99 -12.51
N LEU A 280 15.86 -2.80 -12.50
CA LEU A 280 16.72 -3.28 -13.57
C LEU A 280 16.87 -4.80 -13.50
N ASN A 281 16.96 -5.35 -12.28
CA ASN A 281 17.05 -6.80 -12.11
C ASN A 281 15.72 -7.49 -12.39
N ILE A 282 14.58 -6.91 -11.99
CA ILE A 282 13.24 -7.41 -12.32
C ILE A 282 13.09 -7.62 -13.84
N ILE A 283 13.58 -6.67 -14.65
CA ILE A 283 13.51 -6.76 -16.11
C ILE A 283 14.42 -7.86 -16.67
N LYS A 284 15.60 -8.07 -16.05
CA LYS A 284 16.62 -9.01 -16.54
C LYS A 284 16.38 -10.45 -16.06
N ASN A 285 15.82 -10.60 -14.87
CA ASN A 285 15.65 -11.87 -14.18
C ASN A 285 14.16 -12.18 -14.01
N ARG A 286 13.66 -13.12 -14.84
CA ARG A 286 12.26 -13.57 -14.78
C ARG A 286 11.88 -14.22 -13.45
N ASN A 287 12.85 -14.71 -12.68
CA ASN A 287 12.63 -15.36 -11.39
C ASN A 287 12.83 -14.41 -10.21
N TYR A 288 13.09 -13.11 -10.44
CA TYR A 288 13.46 -12.15 -9.39
C TYR A 288 12.54 -12.21 -8.16
N PHE A 289 11.22 -12.15 -8.37
CA PHE A 289 10.26 -12.16 -7.25
C PHE A 289 10.23 -13.50 -6.52
N ILE A 290 10.37 -14.62 -7.23
CA ILE A 290 10.40 -15.96 -6.63
C ILE A 290 11.66 -16.11 -5.76
N GLU A 291 12.82 -15.70 -6.29
CA GLU A 291 14.08 -15.74 -5.57
C GLU A 291 14.04 -14.86 -4.32
N LYS A 292 13.43 -13.67 -4.42
CA LYS A 292 13.27 -12.77 -3.28
C LYS A 292 12.29 -13.27 -2.22
N VAL A 293 11.19 -13.92 -2.61
CA VAL A 293 10.30 -14.58 -1.66
C VAL A 293 11.04 -15.69 -0.92
N ASN A 294 11.76 -16.56 -1.64
CA ASN A 294 12.55 -17.62 -1.01
C ASN A 294 13.62 -17.08 -0.05
N GLU A 295 14.27 -15.97 -0.40
CA GLU A 295 15.23 -15.28 0.47
C GLU A 295 14.56 -14.78 1.76
N CYS A 296 13.38 -14.13 1.63
CA CYS A 296 12.59 -13.67 2.76
C CYS A 296 12.15 -14.80 3.69
N GLU A 297 11.65 -15.90 3.13
CA GLU A 297 11.25 -17.09 3.89
C GLU A 297 12.44 -17.70 4.63
N PHE A 298 13.57 -17.89 3.93
CA PHE A 298 14.79 -18.41 4.53
C PHE A 298 15.30 -17.54 5.68
N ASN A 299 15.29 -16.21 5.52
CA ASN A 299 15.75 -15.29 6.56
C ASN A 299 14.82 -15.28 7.78
N LEU A 300 13.50 -15.34 7.57
CA LEU A 300 12.54 -15.46 8.67
C LEU A 300 12.74 -16.78 9.44
N ASP A 301 12.94 -17.89 8.73
CA ASP A 301 13.25 -19.19 9.32
C ASP A 301 14.48 -19.14 10.24
N GLN A 302 15.55 -18.43 9.83
CA GLN A 302 16.75 -18.29 10.67
C GLN A 302 16.46 -17.51 11.95
N ILE A 303 15.67 -16.43 11.85
CA ILE A 303 15.26 -15.61 13.00
C ILE A 303 14.40 -16.44 13.97
N GLN A 304 13.42 -17.17 13.45
CA GLN A 304 12.53 -18.00 14.26
C GLN A 304 13.26 -19.16 14.94
N LYS A 305 14.27 -19.74 14.28
CA LYS A 305 15.17 -20.71 14.92
C LYS A 305 15.92 -20.10 16.09
N GLN A 306 16.39 -18.86 15.98
CA GLN A 306 17.07 -18.19 17.09
C GLN A 306 16.12 -17.94 18.27
N PHE A 307 14.84 -17.66 18.03
CA PHE A 307 13.83 -17.52 19.09
C PHE A 307 13.50 -18.84 19.77
N ASN A 308 13.51 -19.95 19.03
CA ASN A 308 13.15 -21.28 19.52
C ASN A 308 14.33 -22.07 20.12
N VAL A 309 15.50 -21.45 20.28
CA VAL A 309 16.66 -22.05 20.97
C VAL A 309 16.68 -21.58 22.42
N ILE A 310 15.92 -22.27 23.27
CA ILE A 310 16.20 -22.53 24.69
C ILE A 310 16.06 -24.03 24.92
#